data_AF-A0A972AXG2-F1
#
_entry.id   AF-A0A972AXG2-F1
#
_cell.length_a   1.000
_cell.length_b   1.000
_cell.length_c   1.000
_cell.angle_alpha   90.00
_cell.angle_beta   90.00
_cell.angle_gamma   90.00
#
_symmetry.space_group_name_H-M   'P 1'
#
loop_
_entity.id
_entity.type
_entity.pdbx_description
1 polymer ?
#
loop_
_entity_poly.entity_id
_entity_poly.type
_entity_poly.pdbx_seq_one_letter_code
_entity_poly.pdbx_strand_id
1 'polypeptide(L)'
;MAVLQNFVVDVVERMVDNVLEERPEVCLCARCRQDMILRSLNHVKPDYINEEMLTVPLEDLDEEIFASVLSAVLESVEVVHKYPRHDKKDQVDLSPAYRNYSEDYLDIILTKALSEVDDVCTCDHCLYALKVSCLTEMEPRYFSSEKGRLFVKLAEMDNQLLCQTLVLVYRSFDQIRKSPAHLTPEQIKGFS
;
A
#
# COMPACT_ATOMS: atom_id res chain seq x y z
N MET A 1 15.47 1.15 11.45
CA MET A 1 14.18 0.51 11.71
C MET A 1 13.55 0.35 10.35
N ALA A 2 13.25 -0.87 9.91
CA ALA A 2 12.72 -1.10 8.57
C ALA A 2 11.36 -0.39 8.40
N VAL A 3 11.26 0.54 7.44
CA VAL A 3 10.02 1.25 7.11
C VAL A 3 9.24 0.49 6.05
N LEU A 4 8.04 0.01 6.42
CA LEU A 4 7.13 -0.66 5.50
C LEU A 4 6.55 0.34 4.52
N GLN A 5 6.92 0.21 3.24
CA GLN A 5 6.51 1.15 2.21
C GLN A 5 5.97 0.41 0.98
N ASN A 6 4.81 0.87 0.50
CA ASN A 6 4.28 0.48 -0.79
C ASN A 6 4.93 1.35 -1.87
N PHE A 7 5.78 0.73 -2.68
CA PHE A 7 6.53 1.38 -3.77
C PHE A 7 5.60 2.08 -4.77
N VAL A 8 4.44 1.49 -5.06
CA VAL A 8 3.45 2.01 -6.01
C VAL A 8 2.92 3.38 -5.61
N VAL A 9 3.00 3.75 -4.32
CA VAL A 9 2.60 5.08 -3.83
C VAL A 9 3.37 6.17 -4.54
N ASP A 10 4.70 6.10 -4.53
CA ASP A 10 5.57 7.09 -5.18
C ASP A 10 5.34 7.14 -6.70
N VAL A 11 5.17 5.97 -7.32
CA VAL A 11 4.89 5.86 -8.77
C VAL A 11 3.58 6.56 -9.12
N VAL A 12 2.51 6.31 -8.37
CA VAL A 12 1.20 6.95 -8.59
C VAL A 12 1.29 8.47 -8.41
N GLU A 13 1.96 8.95 -7.37
CA GLU A 13 2.09 10.39 -7.13
C GLU A 13 2.79 11.10 -8.28
N ARG A 14 3.94 10.57 -8.73
CA ARG A 14 4.68 11.12 -9.87
C ARG A 14 3.89 11.01 -11.18
N MET A 15 3.20 9.91 -11.41
CA MET A 15 2.39 9.72 -12.61
C MET A 15 1.21 10.69 -12.67
N VAL A 16 0.54 10.95 -11.54
CA VAL A 16 -0.52 11.97 -11.45
C VAL A 16 0.03 13.34 -11.82
N ASP A 17 1.19 13.72 -11.27
CA ASP A 17 1.80 15.01 -11.57
C ASP A 17 2.13 15.16 -13.07
N ASN A 18 2.75 14.13 -13.67
CA ASN A 18 3.06 14.13 -15.10
C ASN A 18 1.81 14.26 -15.98
N VAL A 19 0.74 13.52 -15.67
CA VAL A 19 -0.51 13.60 -16.44
C VAL A 19 -1.16 14.99 -16.30
N LEU A 20 -1.07 15.62 -15.12
CA LEU A 20 -1.61 16.95 -14.89
C LEU A 20 -0.84 18.06 -15.61
N GLU A 21 0.47 17.90 -15.82
CA GLU A 21 1.27 18.83 -16.64
C GLU A 21 0.78 18.87 -18.10
N GLU A 22 0.32 17.73 -18.63
CA GLU A 22 -0.20 17.62 -20.00
C GLU A 22 -1.68 17.99 -20.14
N ARG A 23 -2.40 18.18 -19.02
CA ARG A 23 -3.87 18.37 -18.97
C ARG A 23 -4.26 19.65 -18.22
N PRO A 24 -3.97 20.85 -18.77
CA PRO A 24 -4.16 22.13 -18.08
C PRO A 24 -5.64 22.48 -17.78
N GLU A 25 -6.59 21.78 -18.39
CA GLU A 25 -8.02 21.92 -18.11
C GLU A 25 -8.48 21.22 -16.82
N VAL A 26 -7.64 20.33 -16.26
CA VAL A 26 -7.93 19.63 -15.01
C VAL A 26 -7.55 20.49 -13.81
N CYS A 27 -8.34 20.44 -12.74
CA CYS A 27 -8.03 21.20 -11.54
C CYS A 27 -6.82 20.65 -10.79
N LEU A 28 -5.85 21.54 -10.53
CA LEU A 28 -4.60 21.25 -9.82
C LEU A 28 -4.65 21.48 -8.30
N CYS A 29 -5.82 21.76 -7.72
CA CYS A 29 -5.88 22.01 -6.28
C CYS A 29 -5.49 20.74 -5.51
N ALA A 30 -4.92 20.92 -4.31
CA ALA A 30 -4.40 19.83 -3.50
C ALA A 30 -5.45 18.73 -3.25
N ARG A 31 -6.74 19.09 -3.12
CA ARG A 31 -7.83 18.15 -2.91
C ARG A 31 -8.16 17.31 -4.14
N CYS A 32 -8.19 17.91 -5.33
CA CYS A 32 -8.40 17.17 -6.57
C CYS A 32 -7.23 16.24 -6.84
N ARG A 33 -5.99 16.73 -6.65
CA ARG A 33 -4.78 15.90 -6.77
C ARG A 33 -4.82 14.71 -5.80
N GLN A 34 -5.15 14.94 -4.53
CA GLN A 34 -5.26 13.87 -3.53
C GLN A 34 -6.38 12.87 -3.86
N ASP A 35 -7.53 13.34 -4.34
CA ASP A 35 -8.62 12.47 -4.78
C ASP A 35 -8.20 11.58 -5.97
N MET A 36 -7.41 12.10 -6.90
CA MET A 36 -6.85 11.33 -8.01
C MET A 36 -5.90 10.25 -7.48
N ILE A 37 -4.93 10.62 -6.63
CA ILE A 37 -3.98 9.69 -6.02
C ILE A 37 -4.69 8.58 -5.24
N LEU A 38 -5.60 8.93 -4.33
CA LEU A 38 -6.38 7.97 -3.55
C LEU A 38 -7.18 7.02 -4.42
N ARG A 39 -7.80 7.55 -5.49
CA ARG A 39 -8.56 6.73 -6.41
C ARG A 39 -7.63 5.78 -7.15
N SER A 40 -6.52 6.26 -7.70
CA SER A 40 -5.53 5.43 -8.38
C SER A 40 -4.97 4.33 -7.47
N LEU A 41 -4.57 4.67 -6.24
CA LEU A 41 -4.01 3.70 -5.28
C LEU A 41 -5.00 2.59 -4.89
N ASN A 42 -6.31 2.86 -4.93
CA ASN A 42 -7.34 1.86 -4.68
C ASN A 42 -7.67 1.00 -5.92
N HIS A 43 -7.06 1.26 -7.08
CA HIS A 43 -7.29 0.52 -8.34
C HIS A 43 -6.00 -0.06 -8.94
N VAL A 44 -4.92 -0.10 -8.16
CA VAL A 44 -3.64 -0.71 -8.54
C VAL A 44 -3.27 -1.79 -7.54
N LYS A 45 -2.58 -2.85 -7.99
CA LYS A 45 -2.03 -3.85 -7.08
C LYS A 45 -0.93 -3.19 -6.24
N PRO A 46 -0.95 -3.28 -4.91
CA PRO A 46 0.10 -2.74 -4.08
C PRO A 46 1.38 -3.58 -4.21
N ASP A 47 2.53 -2.93 -4.06
CA ASP A 47 3.82 -3.63 -4.04
C ASP A 47 4.65 -3.13 -2.86
N TYR A 48 4.68 -3.92 -1.78
CA TYR A 48 5.43 -3.59 -0.58
C TYR A 48 6.85 -4.15 -0.68
N ILE A 49 7.85 -3.29 -0.43
CA ILE A 49 9.27 -3.63 -0.55
C ILE A 49 10.02 -3.40 0.76
N ASN A 50 11.21 -4.00 0.88
CA ASN A 50 12.19 -3.68 1.93
C ASN A 50 13.03 -2.47 1.50
N GLU A 51 13.53 -1.69 2.46
CA GLU A 51 14.19 -0.36 2.31
C GLU A 51 15.26 -0.20 1.21
N GLU A 52 15.83 -1.29 0.68
CA GLU A 52 16.96 -1.24 -0.26
C GLU A 52 16.57 -0.85 -1.71
N MET A 53 15.28 -0.76 -2.05
CA MET A 53 14.81 -0.42 -3.41
C MET A 53 14.12 0.95 -3.52
N LEU A 54 14.77 2.01 -3.02
CA LEU A 54 14.21 3.36 -3.16
C LEU A 54 14.39 3.94 -4.57
N THR A 55 13.27 4.41 -5.11
CA THR A 55 13.11 5.25 -6.32
C THR A 55 13.66 4.67 -7.62
N VAL A 56 12.81 3.91 -8.32
CA VAL A 56 13.01 3.57 -9.73
C VAL A 56 12.50 4.74 -10.59
N PRO A 57 13.30 5.28 -11.52
CA PRO A 57 12.83 6.23 -12.53
C PRO A 57 11.59 5.68 -13.25
N LEU A 58 10.65 6.54 -13.65
CA LEU A 58 9.42 6.02 -14.30
C LEU A 58 9.74 5.29 -15.61
N GLU A 59 10.82 5.71 -16.27
CA GLU A 59 11.35 5.16 -17.50
C GLU A 59 11.93 3.75 -17.33
N ASP A 60 12.35 3.41 -16.11
CA ASP A 60 12.96 2.13 -15.75
C ASP A 60 11.97 1.19 -15.02
N LEU A 61 10.69 1.58 -14.94
CA LEU A 61 9.65 0.75 -14.33
C LEU A 61 9.39 -0.51 -15.14
N ASP A 62 9.02 -1.57 -14.42
CA ASP A 62 8.41 -2.74 -15.04
C ASP A 62 7.19 -2.34 -15.88
N GLU A 63 7.09 -2.87 -17.10
CA GLU A 63 6.07 -2.49 -18.07
C GLU A 63 4.65 -2.78 -17.56
N GLU A 64 4.46 -3.85 -16.78
CA GLU A 64 3.15 -4.20 -16.21
C GLU A 64 2.75 -3.22 -15.12
N ILE A 65 3.69 -2.86 -14.24
CA ILE A 65 3.47 -1.84 -13.20
C ILE A 65 3.16 -0.50 -13.85
N PHE A 66 3.96 -0.07 -14.82
CA PHE A 66 3.76 1.19 -15.53
C PHE A 66 2.38 1.25 -16.19
N ALA A 67 2.01 0.22 -16.96
CA ALA A 67 0.73 0.17 -17.66
C ALA A 67 -0.46 0.17 -16.69
N SER A 68 -0.38 -0.61 -15.61
CA SER A 68 -1.42 -0.68 -14.58
C SER A 68 -1.61 0.68 -13.89
N VAL A 69 -0.52 1.32 -13.47
CA VAL A 69 -0.58 2.63 -12.81
C VAL A 69 -1.08 3.71 -13.76
N LEU A 70 -0.55 3.78 -14.98
CA LEU A 70 -0.97 4.77 -15.97
C LEU A 70 -2.48 4.65 -16.26
N SER A 71 -3.00 3.43 -16.46
CA SER A 71 -4.43 3.21 -16.68
C SER A 71 -5.26 3.74 -15.49
N ALA A 72 -4.89 3.37 -14.26
CA ALA A 72 -5.61 3.79 -13.06
C ALA A 72 -5.53 5.31 -12.84
N VAL A 73 -4.41 5.95 -13.19
CA VAL A 73 -4.25 7.41 -13.13
C VAL A 73 -5.13 8.12 -14.14
N LEU A 74 -5.10 7.71 -15.40
CA LEU A 74 -5.93 8.32 -16.45
C LEU A 74 -7.43 8.23 -16.10
N GLU A 75 -7.90 7.07 -15.67
CA GLU A 75 -9.28 6.91 -15.21
C GLU A 75 -9.61 7.80 -14.01
N SER A 76 -8.68 7.93 -13.07
CA SER A 76 -8.88 8.73 -11.86
C SER A 76 -8.92 10.22 -12.18
N VAL A 77 -8.05 10.69 -13.08
CA VAL A 77 -8.04 12.06 -13.58
C VAL A 77 -9.37 12.39 -14.26
N GLU A 78 -9.85 11.52 -15.16
CA GLU A 78 -11.14 11.73 -15.85
C GLU A 78 -12.33 11.79 -14.89
N VAL A 79 -12.38 10.89 -13.91
CA VAL A 79 -13.46 10.87 -12.91
C VAL A 79 -13.44 12.11 -12.03
N VAL A 80 -12.27 12.50 -11.52
CA VAL A 80 -12.15 13.67 -10.63
C VAL A 80 -12.35 14.98 -11.41
N HIS A 81 -11.89 15.06 -12.66
CA HIS A 81 -12.16 16.18 -13.55
C HIS A 81 -13.66 16.36 -13.80
N LYS A 82 -14.38 15.26 -14.05
CA LYS A 82 -15.83 15.29 -14.30
C LYS A 82 -16.65 15.61 -13.05
N TYR A 83 -16.20 15.17 -11.88
CA TYR A 83 -16.91 15.32 -10.61
C TYR A 83 -16.01 15.81 -9.46
N PRO A 84 -15.46 17.04 -9.55
CA PRO A 84 -14.53 17.56 -8.55
C PRO A 84 -15.24 17.78 -7.22
N ARG A 85 -14.60 17.40 -6.11
CA ARG A 85 -15.12 17.54 -4.74
C ARG A 85 -14.57 18.73 -3.96
N HIS A 86 -13.78 19.58 -4.63
CA HIS A 86 -13.18 20.76 -4.02
C HIS A 86 -14.18 21.89 -3.77
N ASP A 87 -13.91 22.73 -2.78
CA ASP A 87 -14.55 24.03 -2.60
C ASP A 87 -13.60 25.15 -3.01
N LYS A 88 -14.15 26.33 -3.38
CA LYS A 88 -13.36 27.50 -3.85
C LYS A 88 -12.35 28.04 -2.81
N LYS A 89 -12.36 27.52 -1.58
CA LYS A 89 -11.47 27.93 -0.47
C LYS A 89 -10.44 26.87 -0.09
N ASP A 90 -10.34 25.76 -0.83
CA ASP A 90 -9.47 24.63 -0.50
C ASP A 90 -7.99 24.95 -0.80
N GLN A 91 -7.41 25.81 0.04
CA GLN A 91 -5.96 25.94 0.25
C GLN A 91 -5.59 25.37 1.63
N VAL A 92 -6.14 24.20 1.96
CA VAL A 92 -5.74 23.47 3.16
C VAL A 92 -4.47 22.70 2.79
N ASP A 93 -3.45 22.80 3.63
CA ASP A 93 -2.27 21.94 3.55
C ASP A 93 -2.70 20.48 3.71
N LEU A 94 -2.68 19.74 2.61
CA LEU A 94 -2.97 18.31 2.53
C LEU A 94 -1.64 17.53 2.48
N SER A 95 -0.71 17.83 3.39
CA SER A 95 0.50 17.04 3.63
C SER A 95 0.13 15.63 4.15
N PRO A 96 0.80 14.55 3.70
CA PRO A 96 0.15 13.28 3.45
C PRO A 96 -0.36 12.67 4.74
N ALA A 97 -1.67 12.46 4.79
CA ALA A 97 -2.26 11.55 5.74
C ALA A 97 -3.34 10.71 5.04
N TYR A 98 -3.04 10.23 3.83
CA TYR A 98 -3.75 9.04 3.38
C TYR A 98 -3.09 7.79 3.97
N ARG A 99 -3.92 6.86 4.45
CA ARG A 99 -3.50 5.62 5.10
C ARG A 99 -4.18 4.45 4.45
N ASN A 100 -3.49 3.32 4.39
CA ASN A 100 -4.08 2.07 3.92
C ASN A 100 -4.69 1.32 5.11
N TYR A 101 -6.02 1.19 5.13
CA TYR A 101 -6.71 0.43 6.18
C TYR A 101 -6.28 -1.05 6.20
N SER A 102 -5.86 -1.61 5.06
CA SER A 102 -5.40 -3.01 4.99
C SER A 102 -4.14 -3.27 5.83
N GLU A 103 -3.29 -2.26 6.02
CA GLU A 103 -2.14 -2.32 6.94
C GLU A 103 -2.60 -2.42 8.39
N ASP A 104 -3.47 -1.50 8.82
CA ASP A 104 -4.05 -1.51 10.17
C ASP A 104 -4.80 -2.82 10.45
N TYR A 105 -5.55 -3.31 9.46
CA TYR A 105 -6.33 -4.55 9.56
C TYR A 105 -5.42 -5.77 9.70
N LEU A 106 -4.37 -5.87 8.88
CA LEU A 106 -3.42 -6.96 8.97
C LEU A 106 -2.74 -7.00 10.35
N ASP A 107 -2.36 -5.85 10.90
CA ASP A 107 -1.72 -5.79 12.23
C ASP A 107 -2.62 -6.35 13.34
N ILE A 108 -3.93 -6.09 13.27
CA ILE A 108 -4.91 -6.67 14.19
C ILE A 108 -4.97 -8.20 14.04
N ILE A 109 -5.05 -8.70 12.80
CA ILE A 109 -5.14 -10.13 12.52
C ILE A 109 -3.85 -10.85 12.92
N LEU A 110 -2.69 -10.30 12.61
CA LEU A 110 -1.39 -10.86 12.97
C LEU A 110 -1.19 -10.93 14.48
N THR A 111 -1.54 -9.87 15.20
CA THR A 111 -1.42 -9.86 16.66
C THR A 111 -2.23 -10.99 17.28
N LYS A 112 -3.43 -11.24 16.78
CA LYS A 112 -4.27 -12.36 17.23
C LYS A 112 -3.68 -13.71 16.81
N ALA A 113 -3.33 -13.88 15.54
CA ALA A 113 -2.84 -15.15 15.02
C ALA A 113 -1.52 -15.58 15.68
N LEU A 114 -0.59 -14.65 15.90
CA LEU A 114 0.68 -14.90 16.60
C LEU A 114 0.49 -15.26 18.08
N SER A 115 -0.63 -14.86 18.71
CA SER A 115 -0.94 -15.30 20.09
C SER A 115 -1.43 -16.75 20.17
N GLU A 116 -1.78 -17.36 19.04
CA GLU A 116 -2.28 -18.73 18.93
C GLU A 116 -1.19 -19.72 18.47
N VAL A 117 0.00 -19.23 18.08
CA VAL A 117 1.12 -20.05 17.56
C VAL A 117 2.45 -19.65 18.18
N ASP A 118 3.25 -20.64 18.58
CA ASP A 118 4.56 -20.40 19.23
C ASP A 118 5.76 -20.76 18.33
N ASP A 119 5.51 -21.32 17.15
CA ASP A 119 6.51 -21.93 16.27
C ASP A 119 6.97 -21.03 15.11
N VAL A 120 6.57 -19.76 15.13
CA VAL A 120 6.91 -18.76 14.11
C VAL A 120 7.85 -17.72 14.69
N CYS A 121 8.92 -17.38 13.96
CA CYS A 121 9.83 -16.32 14.40
C CYS A 121 9.16 -14.94 14.32
N THR A 122 9.25 -14.18 15.41
CA THR A 122 8.64 -12.85 15.56
C THR A 122 9.65 -11.71 15.61
N CYS A 123 10.90 -11.93 15.19
CA CYS A 123 11.87 -10.84 15.08
C CYS A 123 11.44 -9.84 14.00
N ASP A 124 11.92 -8.59 14.08
CA ASP A 124 11.54 -7.50 13.17
C ASP A 124 11.65 -7.88 11.69
N HIS A 125 12.73 -8.56 11.27
CA HIS A 125 12.91 -9.00 9.88
C HIS A 125 11.84 -10.00 9.41
N CYS A 126 11.50 -10.99 10.24
CA CYS A 126 10.48 -11.98 9.92
C CYS A 126 9.08 -11.38 9.93
N LEU A 127 8.79 -10.54 10.93
CA LEU A 127 7.51 -9.84 11.00
C LEU A 127 7.33 -8.91 9.80
N TYR A 128 8.38 -8.22 9.37
CA TYR A 128 8.36 -7.37 8.19
C TYR A 128 8.12 -8.17 6.91
N ALA A 129 8.88 -9.24 6.69
CA ALA A 129 8.72 -10.11 5.51
C ALA A 129 7.31 -10.72 5.45
N LEU A 130 6.73 -11.04 6.60
CA LEU A 130 5.35 -11.48 6.71
C LEU A 130 4.39 -10.38 6.25
N LYS A 131 4.52 -9.16 6.79
CA LYS A 131 3.68 -8.01 6.40
C LYS A 131 3.77 -7.74 4.90
N VAL A 132 4.98 -7.71 4.33
CA VAL A 132 5.19 -7.57 2.88
C VAL A 132 4.44 -8.65 2.11
N SER A 133 4.65 -9.93 2.46
CA SER A 133 4.01 -11.05 1.76
C SER A 133 2.49 -10.99 1.81
N CYS A 134 1.91 -10.49 2.90
CA CYS A 134 0.46 -10.38 3.02
C CYS A 134 -0.06 -9.16 2.27
N LEU A 135 0.51 -7.97 2.51
CA LEU A 135 -0.03 -6.71 2.00
C LEU A 135 0.09 -6.57 0.49
N THR A 136 1.12 -7.13 -0.13
CA THR A 136 1.24 -7.19 -1.61
C THR A 136 0.12 -8.00 -2.26
N GLU A 137 -0.50 -8.94 -1.52
CA GLU A 137 -1.61 -9.78 -2.01
C GLU A 137 -2.98 -9.31 -1.53
N MET A 138 -3.04 -8.34 -0.61
CA MET A 138 -4.30 -7.78 -0.12
C MET A 138 -4.78 -6.64 -1.02
N GLU A 139 -6.10 -6.46 -1.10
CA GLU A 139 -6.67 -5.27 -1.72
C GLU A 139 -6.27 -4.01 -0.92
N PRO A 140 -5.76 -2.95 -1.56
CA PRO A 140 -5.46 -1.71 -0.88
C PRO A 140 -6.74 -0.94 -0.58
N ARG A 141 -6.76 -0.25 0.57
CA ARG A 141 -7.90 0.51 1.07
C ARG A 141 -7.45 1.85 1.62
N TYR A 142 -7.01 2.73 0.72
CA TYR A 142 -6.55 4.06 1.03
C TYR A 142 -7.69 5.04 1.33
N PHE A 143 -7.55 5.79 2.42
CA PHE A 143 -8.47 6.86 2.85
C PHE A 143 -7.68 8.07 3.36
N SER A 144 -8.28 9.27 3.30
CA SER A 144 -7.65 10.53 3.75
C SER A 144 -8.39 11.28 4.86
N SER A 145 -9.47 10.70 5.40
CA SER A 145 -10.25 11.32 6.48
C SER A 145 -10.80 10.27 7.44
N GLU A 146 -11.09 10.68 8.69
CA GLU A 146 -11.67 9.78 9.69
C GLU A 146 -13.04 9.24 9.26
N LYS A 147 -13.83 10.06 8.57
CA LYS A 147 -15.09 9.61 7.96
C LYS A 147 -14.82 8.49 6.94
N GLY A 148 -13.85 8.69 6.05
CA GLY A 148 -13.42 7.68 5.07
C GLY A 148 -12.96 6.38 5.73
N ARG A 149 -12.17 6.48 6.81
CA ARG A 149 -11.73 5.34 7.62
C ARG A 149 -12.89 4.50 8.14
N LEU A 150 -13.92 5.15 8.69
CA LEU A 150 -15.10 4.46 9.21
C LEU A 150 -15.90 3.76 8.10
N PHE A 151 -16.05 4.39 6.93
CA PHE A 151 -16.72 3.77 5.79
C PHE A 151 -16.00 2.52 5.31
N VAL A 152 -14.68 2.60 5.13
CA VAL A 152 -13.85 1.44 4.75
C VAL A 152 -14.01 0.35 5.80
N LYS A 153 -13.80 0.66 7.08
CA LYS A 153 -13.93 -0.30 8.18
C LYS A 153 -15.29 -1.01 8.21
N LEU A 154 -16.38 -0.27 8.00
CA LEU A 154 -17.74 -0.84 7.99
C LEU A 154 -17.99 -1.74 6.79
N ALA A 155 -17.49 -1.35 5.60
CA ALA A 155 -17.57 -2.19 4.40
C ALA A 155 -16.80 -3.50 4.58
N GLU A 156 -15.69 -3.48 5.32
CA GLU A 156 -14.80 -4.61 5.57
C GLU A 156 -15.25 -5.53 6.73
N MET A 157 -16.44 -5.32 7.32
CA MET A 157 -17.01 -6.27 8.28
C MET A 157 -17.60 -7.51 7.59
N ASP A 158 -16.84 -8.08 6.66
CA ASP A 158 -17.16 -9.29 5.92
C ASP A 158 -16.31 -10.47 6.45
N ASN A 159 -16.96 -11.59 6.73
CA ASN A 159 -16.26 -12.83 7.08
C ASN A 159 -15.36 -13.31 5.93
N GLN A 160 -15.67 -12.97 4.69
CA GLN A 160 -14.85 -13.31 3.54
C GLN A 160 -13.46 -12.66 3.60
N LEU A 161 -13.38 -11.37 3.92
CA LEU A 161 -12.11 -10.67 4.08
C LEU A 161 -11.25 -11.28 5.19
N LEU A 162 -11.89 -11.60 6.32
CA LEU A 162 -11.22 -12.27 7.44
C LEU A 162 -10.62 -13.61 7.01
N CYS A 163 -11.41 -14.44 6.33
CA CYS A 163 -10.95 -15.73 5.81
C CYS A 163 -9.77 -15.58 4.84
N GLN A 164 -9.87 -14.68 3.87
CA GLN A 164 -8.81 -14.43 2.88
C GLN A 164 -7.53 -13.95 3.56
N THR A 165 -7.64 -13.02 4.50
CA THR A 165 -6.49 -12.48 5.25
C THR A 165 -5.83 -13.57 6.09
N LEU A 166 -6.61 -14.39 6.81
CA LEU A 166 -6.06 -15.50 7.59
C LEU A 166 -5.32 -16.52 6.70
N VAL A 167 -5.86 -16.85 5.53
CA VAL A 167 -5.17 -17.73 4.58
C VAL A 167 -3.81 -17.17 4.18
N LEU A 168 -3.71 -15.87 3.89
CA LEU A 168 -2.44 -15.20 3.60
C LEU A 168 -1.49 -15.28 4.80
N VAL A 169 -1.96 -14.93 6.00
CA VAL A 169 -1.15 -14.97 7.23
C VAL A 169 -0.57 -16.36 7.48
N TYR A 170 -1.41 -17.40 7.45
CA TYR A 170 -0.95 -18.78 7.72
C TYR A 170 -0.03 -19.30 6.63
N ARG A 171 -0.25 -18.93 5.36
CA ARG A 171 0.69 -19.23 4.27
C ARG A 171 2.04 -18.53 4.50
N SER A 172 2.05 -17.28 4.93
CA SER A 172 3.29 -16.56 5.24
C SER A 172 3.97 -17.12 6.49
N PHE A 173 3.23 -17.61 7.50
CA PHE A 173 3.81 -18.39 8.60
C PHE A 173 4.56 -19.62 8.09
N ASP A 174 3.94 -20.40 7.19
CA ASP A 174 4.59 -21.57 6.60
C ASP A 174 5.86 -21.22 5.80
N GLN A 175 5.88 -20.07 5.13
CA GLN A 175 7.07 -19.57 4.45
C GLN A 175 8.18 -19.22 5.44
N ILE A 176 7.87 -18.47 6.49
CA ILE A 176 8.83 -18.07 7.52
C ILE A 176 9.36 -19.28 8.31
N ARG A 177 8.54 -20.29 8.58
CA ARG A 177 8.98 -21.56 9.19
C ARG A 177 10.02 -22.28 8.32
N LYS A 178 9.82 -22.29 7.01
CA LYS A 178 10.70 -22.99 6.05
C LYS A 178 11.97 -22.21 5.74
N SER A 179 11.86 -20.89 5.64
CA SER A 179 12.95 -19.98 5.29
C SER A 179 12.78 -18.65 6.02
N PRO A 180 13.29 -18.53 7.25
CA PRO A 180 13.23 -17.29 8.00
C PRO A 180 13.92 -16.14 7.24
N ALA A 181 13.33 -14.94 7.30
CA ALA A 181 13.85 -13.75 6.62
C ALA A 181 15.00 -13.05 7.38
N HIS A 182 15.32 -13.50 8.58
CA HIS A 182 16.49 -13.02 9.32
C HIS A 182 17.74 -13.82 8.96
N LEU A 183 18.91 -13.22 9.15
CA LEU A 183 20.18 -13.93 9.08
C LEU A 183 20.31 -14.88 10.28
N THR A 184 20.57 -16.16 10.02
CA THR A 184 20.84 -17.11 11.10
C THR A 184 22.27 -16.93 11.64
N PRO A 185 22.56 -17.28 12.91
CA PRO A 185 23.90 -17.19 13.48
C PRO A 185 24.97 -17.96 12.70
N GLU A 186 24.57 -18.98 11.93
CA GLU A 186 25.45 -19.79 11.07
C GLU A 186 25.85 -19.04 9.80
N GLN A 187 24.95 -18.25 9.22
CA GLN A 187 25.22 -17.42 8.04
C GLN A 187 26.13 -16.23 8.37
N ILE A 188 26.07 -15.72 9.60
CA ILE A 188 26.94 -14.62 10.07
C ILE A 188 28.41 -15.08 10.23
N LYS A 189 28.66 -16.36 10.55
CA LYS A 189 30.01 -16.93 10.71
C LYS A 189 30.72 -17.26 9.38
N GLY A 190 30.01 -17.22 8.25
CA GLY A 190 30.60 -17.45 6.92
C GLY A 190 31.25 -16.23 6.28
N PHE A 191 31.17 -15.07 6.92
CA PHE A 191 31.71 -13.78 6.43
C PHE A 191 32.91 -13.26 7.25
N SER A 192 33.52 -14.10 8.09
CA SER A 192 34.73 -13.78 8.87
C SER A 192 35.99 -14.42 8.30
#